data_AF-L8X9S3-F1
#
_entry.id   AF-L8X9S3-F1
#
_cell.length_a   1.000
_cell.length_b   1.000
_cell.length_c   1.000
_cell.angle_alpha   90.00
_cell.angle_beta   90.00
_cell.angle_gamma   90.00
#
_symmetry.space_group_name_H-M   'P 1'
#
loop_
_entity.id
_entity.type
_entity.pdbx_description
1 polymer ?
#
loop_
_entity_poly.entity_id
_entity_poly.type
_entity_poly.pdbx_seq_one_letter_code
_entity_poly.pdbx_strand_id
1 'polypeptide(L)'
;MTRYANHALKTTTICVRHIDRLGIPGKPSMVRADSLLAENRVCCQASAQAFIKTTSEWRFIAFYTRFNVTPGSFSSVGKWTRGEYSNANYVRTELPVRIAHRIRDLQALPYVVVKQEWVAKVYEASAQIHTQKDNQEFCKFLRGILDEHAPVIPWISLGLSLSSHQMVPEQLDAFMRRMLVSRISRRVLAEHHLALTEGLAQGDISPQRAQVGIIHTALDVKASVLRCISLLQERPQGADANFETLNDLHPTDPPSKSDWRWPEVILDGDLDTKFAYIKEHFEYIVFELLKNVRVTCITPF
;
A
#
# COMPACT_ATOMS: atom_id res chain seq x y z
N MET A 1 6.22 -9.35 19.73
CA MET A 1 5.09 -8.50 19.25
C MET A 1 4.99 -7.14 19.95
N THR A 2 5.55 -6.94 21.14
CA THR A 2 5.41 -5.68 21.93
C THR A 2 6.23 -4.48 21.43
N ARG A 3 7.28 -4.69 20.61
CA ARG A 3 8.07 -3.59 20.00
C ARG A 3 7.41 -2.95 18.77
N TYR A 4 6.57 -3.67 18.04
CA TYR A 4 5.85 -3.14 16.86
C TYR A 4 4.62 -2.30 17.26
N ALA A 5 3.98 -2.61 18.40
CA ALA A 5 2.84 -1.85 18.92
C ALA A 5 3.23 -0.42 19.37
N ASN A 6 4.42 -0.24 19.93
CA ASN A 6 4.88 1.06 20.44
C ASN A 6 5.38 2.02 19.34
N HIS A 7 5.79 1.51 18.18
CA HIS A 7 6.10 2.35 17.01
C HIS A 7 4.81 2.71 16.24
N ALA A 8 3.83 1.80 16.18
CA ALA A 8 2.54 2.00 15.53
C ALA A 8 1.69 3.13 16.14
N LEU A 9 1.85 3.41 17.43
CA LEU A 9 1.17 4.52 18.10
C LEU A 9 1.72 5.91 17.77
N LYS A 10 2.91 6.01 17.14
CA LYS A 10 3.54 7.31 16.84
C LYS A 10 3.18 7.86 15.47
N THR A 11 2.78 7.04 14.51
CA THR A 11 2.68 7.49 13.11
C THR A 11 1.25 7.75 12.61
N THR A 12 0.22 7.27 13.30
CA THR A 12 -1.18 7.63 13.02
C THR A 12 -2.02 7.40 14.27
N THR A 13 -2.17 8.42 15.10
CA THR A 13 -3.13 8.36 16.22
C THR A 13 -4.54 8.47 15.64
N ILE A 14 -5.19 7.33 15.38
CA ILE A 14 -6.65 7.29 15.28
C ILE A 14 -7.16 7.55 16.71
N CYS A 15 -7.64 8.77 16.96
CA CYS A 15 -8.19 9.16 18.26
C CYS A 15 -9.47 8.36 18.55
N VAL A 16 -9.35 7.22 19.23
CA VAL A 16 -10.47 6.55 19.92
C VAL A 16 -10.47 6.85 21.42
N ARG A 17 -9.47 7.59 21.95
CA ARG A 17 -9.39 7.91 23.39
C ARG A 17 -9.19 9.40 23.65
N HIS A 18 -10.29 10.16 23.72
CA HIS A 18 -10.25 11.47 24.39
C HIS A 18 -11.58 11.92 25.01
N ILE A 19 -12.38 10.99 25.55
CA ILE A 19 -13.62 11.34 26.27
C ILE A 19 -13.40 11.49 27.80
N ASP A 20 -12.33 10.96 28.39
CA ASP A 20 -12.17 10.99 29.86
C ASP A 20 -11.36 12.19 30.42
N ARG A 21 -10.82 13.09 29.59
CA ARG A 21 -9.93 14.19 30.06
C ARG A 21 -10.47 15.61 29.90
N LEU A 22 -11.66 15.80 29.36
CA LEU A 22 -12.30 17.11 29.33
C LEU A 22 -13.35 17.15 30.44
N GLY A 23 -12.92 17.57 31.63
CA GLY A 23 -13.82 17.91 32.72
C GLY A 23 -14.73 19.07 32.30
N ILE A 24 -15.98 18.75 31.97
CA ILE A 24 -17.07 19.72 31.78
C ILE A 24 -18.01 19.57 32.99
N PRO A 25 -18.24 20.63 33.79
CA PRO A 25 -19.14 20.58 34.93
C PRO A 25 -20.59 20.74 34.46
N GLY A 26 -21.47 19.85 34.93
CA GLY A 26 -22.92 19.96 34.74
C GLY A 26 -23.56 18.62 34.42
N LYS A 27 -24.11 17.95 35.43
CA LYS A 27 -25.11 16.91 35.20
C LYS A 27 -26.40 17.58 34.72
N PRO A 28 -27.08 16.99 33.72
CA PRO A 28 -28.50 16.77 33.89
C PRO A 28 -28.86 15.28 33.73
N SER A 29 -29.94 14.97 34.41
CA SER A 29 -30.68 13.72 34.54
C SER A 29 -30.78 12.85 33.28
N MET A 30 -30.77 11.54 33.57
CA MET A 30 -31.07 10.36 32.75
C MET A 30 -32.08 10.63 31.60
N VAL A 31 -31.57 10.87 30.39
CA VAL A 31 -32.31 10.80 29.12
C VAL A 31 -31.62 9.75 28.25
N ARG A 32 -32.42 8.91 27.58
CA ARG A 32 -32.01 7.72 26.79
C ARG A 32 -30.68 7.91 26.04
N ALA A 33 -29.75 7.00 26.27
CA ALA A 33 -28.35 7.05 25.84
C ALA A 33 -28.11 6.99 24.32
N ASP A 34 -29.13 6.63 23.52
CA ASP A 34 -28.93 6.35 22.08
C ASP A 34 -28.93 7.62 21.21
N SER A 35 -29.63 8.69 21.61
CA SER A 35 -29.72 9.92 20.81
C SER A 35 -28.55 10.89 21.03
N LEU A 36 -28.03 11.00 22.26
CA LEU A 36 -26.92 11.90 22.61
C LEU A 36 -25.55 11.43 22.11
N LEU A 37 -25.40 10.14 21.82
CA LEU A 37 -24.16 9.58 21.26
C LEU A 37 -23.97 9.93 19.78
N ALA A 38 -25.04 10.15 19.01
CA ALA A 38 -24.93 10.52 17.60
C ALA A 38 -24.50 11.99 17.43
N GLU A 39 -25.14 12.91 18.14
CA GLU A 39 -24.88 14.35 18.03
C GLU A 39 -23.49 14.75 18.55
N ASN A 40 -23.05 14.18 19.69
CA ASN A 40 -21.71 14.46 20.22
C ASN A 40 -20.58 13.87 19.36
N ARG A 41 -20.81 12.74 18.66
CA ARG A 41 -19.79 12.11 17.78
C ARG A 41 -19.57 12.89 16.50
N VAL A 42 -20.64 13.40 15.88
CA VAL A 42 -20.54 14.27 14.69
C VAL A 42 -19.85 15.58 15.05
N CYS A 43 -20.14 16.14 16.22
CA CYS A 43 -19.48 17.36 16.72
C CYS A 43 -17.97 17.17 16.95
N CYS A 44 -17.54 16.01 17.47
CA CYS A 44 -16.12 15.68 17.62
C CYS A 44 -15.40 15.50 16.28
N GLN A 45 -16.02 14.85 15.28
CA GLN A 45 -15.41 14.70 13.95
C GLN A 45 -15.30 16.05 13.22
N ALA A 46 -16.34 16.88 13.28
CA ALA A 46 -16.34 18.21 12.70
C ALA A 46 -15.30 19.12 13.37
N SER A 47 -15.18 19.07 14.70
CA SER A 47 -14.19 19.84 15.46
C SER A 47 -12.75 19.36 15.23
N ALA A 48 -12.53 18.04 15.13
CA ALA A 48 -11.22 17.47 14.80
C ALA A 48 -10.82 17.78 13.35
N GLN A 49 -11.73 17.66 12.38
CA GLN A 49 -11.48 18.08 11.00
C GLN A 49 -11.22 19.59 10.91
N ALA A 50 -11.93 20.42 11.69
CA ALA A 50 -11.69 21.86 11.78
C ALA A 50 -10.34 22.21 12.42
N PHE A 51 -9.87 21.44 13.41
CA PHE A 51 -8.55 21.62 14.01
C PHE A 51 -7.42 21.20 13.06
N ILE A 52 -7.62 20.14 12.26
CA ILE A 52 -6.65 19.79 11.21
C ILE A 52 -6.61 20.93 10.17
N LYS A 53 -7.74 21.58 9.82
CA LYS A 53 -7.82 22.66 8.80
C LYS A 53 -6.86 23.84 8.99
N THR A 54 -6.30 24.03 10.18
CA THR A 54 -5.38 25.14 10.50
C THR A 54 -3.90 24.77 10.46
N THR A 55 -3.53 23.51 10.16
CA THR A 55 -2.13 23.03 10.15
C THR A 55 -1.46 23.12 8.77
N SER A 56 -0.12 23.02 8.75
CA SER A 56 0.69 22.92 7.51
C SER A 56 0.25 21.78 6.59
N GLU A 57 -0.38 20.73 7.14
CA GLU A 57 -0.95 19.61 6.40
C GLU A 57 -2.08 20.06 5.45
N TRP A 58 -2.95 21.00 5.86
CA TRP A 58 -4.01 21.48 4.97
C TRP A 58 -3.51 22.36 3.85
N ARG A 59 -2.47 23.16 4.10
CA ARG A 59 -1.81 23.92 3.02
C ARG A 59 -1.25 22.99 1.97
N PHE A 60 -0.60 21.90 2.38
CA PHE A 60 -0.12 20.86 1.48
C PHE A 60 -1.27 20.23 0.68
N ILE A 61 -2.32 19.76 1.35
CA ILE A 61 -3.44 19.08 0.69
C ILE A 61 -4.14 20.03 -0.29
N ALA A 62 -4.45 21.25 0.15
CA ALA A 62 -5.14 22.27 -0.66
C ALA A 62 -4.31 22.72 -1.87
N PHE A 63 -2.97 22.73 -1.76
CA PHE A 63 -2.08 23.06 -2.86
C PHE A 63 -2.02 21.92 -3.89
N TYR A 64 -1.64 20.71 -3.45
CA TYR A 64 -1.30 19.62 -4.37
C TYR A 64 -2.50 18.97 -5.06
N THR A 65 -3.67 19.03 -4.45
CA THR A 65 -4.90 18.50 -5.06
C THR A 65 -5.49 19.36 -6.17
N ARG A 66 -4.95 20.56 -6.41
CA ARG A 66 -5.27 21.38 -7.60
C ARG A 66 -4.68 20.79 -8.87
N PHE A 67 -3.66 19.94 -8.74
CA PHE A 67 -3.01 19.27 -9.84
C PHE A 67 -3.66 17.90 -10.10
N ASN A 68 -3.80 17.55 -11.36
CA ASN A 68 -4.24 16.22 -11.77
C ASN A 68 -3.09 15.21 -11.65
N VAL A 69 -3.43 13.96 -11.35
CA VAL A 69 -2.47 12.86 -11.38
C VAL A 69 -2.17 12.51 -12.84
N THR A 70 -0.90 12.45 -13.22
CA THR A 70 -0.50 12.11 -14.59
C THR A 70 -0.51 10.58 -14.79
N PRO A 71 -1.31 10.01 -15.71
CA PRO A 71 -1.26 8.59 -16.00
C PRO A 71 0.04 8.22 -16.72
N GLY A 72 0.69 7.14 -16.29
CA GLY A 72 1.89 6.58 -16.93
C GLY A 72 1.53 5.38 -17.81
N SER A 73 2.18 5.27 -18.97
CA SER A 73 2.15 4.07 -19.82
C SER A 73 3.53 3.42 -19.83
N PHE A 74 3.59 2.09 -19.98
CA PHE A 74 4.84 1.37 -20.23
C PHE A 74 5.55 1.86 -21.50
N SER A 75 4.81 2.28 -22.53
CA SER A 75 5.40 2.90 -23.74
C SER A 75 6.01 4.29 -23.46
N SER A 76 5.55 4.96 -22.40
CA SER A 76 6.12 6.24 -21.95
C SER A 76 7.37 6.07 -21.10
N VAL A 77 7.79 4.85 -20.72
CA VAL A 77 8.96 4.58 -19.86
C VAL A 77 10.24 5.21 -20.42
N GLY A 78 10.36 5.34 -21.75
CA GLY A 78 11.46 6.10 -22.38
C GLY A 78 11.52 7.60 -22.03
N LYS A 79 10.46 8.19 -21.45
CA LYS A 79 10.46 9.54 -20.85
C LYS A 79 10.97 9.54 -19.41
N TRP A 80 10.84 8.41 -18.70
CA TRP A 80 11.25 8.20 -17.30
C TRP A 80 12.74 7.88 -17.21
N THR A 81 13.34 7.50 -18.33
CA THR A 81 14.78 7.21 -18.46
C THR A 81 15.59 8.38 -19.00
N ARG A 82 14.98 9.55 -19.29
CA ARG A 82 15.69 10.73 -19.82
C ARG A 82 16.54 11.41 -18.75
N GLY A 83 17.62 10.75 -18.32
CA GLY A 83 18.56 11.28 -17.33
C GLY A 83 18.05 11.15 -15.89
N GLU A 84 18.97 10.76 -15.01
CA GLU A 84 18.76 10.51 -13.58
C GLU A 84 17.97 11.63 -12.88
N TYR A 85 18.38 12.88 -13.11
CA TYR A 85 17.78 14.06 -12.47
C TYR A 85 16.41 14.44 -13.02
N SER A 86 16.13 14.17 -14.30
CA SER A 86 14.79 14.43 -14.85
C SER A 86 13.76 13.50 -14.21
N ASN A 87 14.13 12.22 -14.09
CA ASN A 87 13.32 11.23 -13.42
C ASN A 87 13.12 11.56 -11.93
N ALA A 88 14.20 11.94 -11.24
CA ALA A 88 14.14 12.35 -9.83
C ALA A 88 13.14 13.51 -9.64
N ASN A 89 13.22 14.53 -10.48
CA ASN A 89 12.32 15.69 -10.43
C ASN A 89 10.88 15.33 -10.78
N TYR A 90 10.65 14.40 -11.70
CA TYR A 90 9.31 13.89 -12.02
C TYR A 90 8.68 13.18 -10.81
N VAL A 91 9.40 12.24 -10.19
CA VAL A 91 8.93 11.51 -8.99
C VAL A 91 8.65 12.49 -7.85
N ARG A 92 9.55 13.44 -7.62
CA ARG A 92 9.40 14.51 -6.63
C ARG A 92 8.14 15.34 -6.84
N THR A 93 7.75 15.64 -8.08
CA THR A 93 6.53 16.41 -8.37
C THR A 93 5.25 15.58 -8.28
N GLU A 94 5.29 14.32 -8.70
CA GLU A 94 4.10 13.47 -8.81
C GLU A 94 3.69 12.81 -7.49
N LEU A 95 4.65 12.42 -6.64
CA LEU A 95 4.36 11.77 -5.37
C LEU A 95 3.50 12.64 -4.44
N PRO A 96 3.81 13.93 -4.18
CA PRO A 96 3.00 14.80 -3.34
C PRO A 96 1.56 14.95 -3.85
N VAL A 97 1.38 15.08 -5.17
CA VAL A 97 0.06 15.17 -5.82
C VAL A 97 -0.77 13.91 -5.52
N ARG A 98 -0.21 12.73 -5.82
CA ARG A 98 -0.90 11.44 -5.60
C ARG A 98 -1.24 11.22 -4.13
N ILE A 99 -0.34 11.62 -3.24
CA ILE A 99 -0.52 11.57 -1.80
C ILE A 99 -1.67 12.47 -1.35
N ALA A 100 -1.68 13.73 -1.78
CA ALA A 100 -2.64 14.72 -1.34
C ALA A 100 -4.07 14.31 -1.69
N HIS A 101 -4.27 13.75 -2.88
CA HIS A 101 -5.55 13.16 -3.30
C HIS A 101 -6.01 12.03 -2.38
N ARG A 102 -5.10 11.14 -1.96
CA ARG A 102 -5.44 10.03 -1.03
C ARG A 102 -5.68 10.49 0.41
N ILE A 103 -4.96 11.51 0.87
CA ILE A 103 -5.24 12.10 2.19
C ILE A 103 -6.64 12.73 2.19
N ARG A 104 -7.01 13.43 1.12
CA ARG A 104 -8.36 13.97 0.97
C ARG A 104 -9.42 12.87 0.98
N ASP A 105 -9.20 11.78 0.26
CA ASP A 105 -10.13 10.64 0.26
C ASP A 105 -10.30 10.05 1.66
N LEU A 106 -9.21 9.91 2.43
CA LEU A 106 -9.26 9.42 3.81
C LEU A 106 -10.00 10.39 4.75
N GLN A 107 -9.83 11.70 4.57
CA GLN A 107 -10.54 12.72 5.37
C GLN A 107 -12.05 12.74 5.10
N ALA A 108 -12.49 12.22 3.94
CA ALA A 108 -13.90 12.10 3.61
C ALA A 108 -14.58 10.89 4.27
N LEU A 109 -13.83 9.97 4.89
CA LEU A 109 -14.40 8.81 5.57
C LEU A 109 -15.06 9.18 6.92
N PRO A 110 -16.20 8.56 7.27
CA PRO A 110 -16.77 8.66 8.60
C PRO A 110 -15.82 8.11 9.67
N TYR A 111 -15.69 8.81 10.80
CA TYR A 111 -14.91 8.41 11.98
C TYR A 111 -13.39 8.32 11.83
N VAL A 112 -12.82 8.82 10.73
CA VAL A 112 -11.38 8.80 10.53
C VAL A 112 -10.77 10.17 10.82
N VAL A 113 -10.01 10.25 11.91
CA VAL A 113 -9.09 11.37 12.20
C VAL A 113 -7.69 10.96 11.76
N VAL A 114 -7.21 11.59 10.70
CA VAL A 114 -5.91 11.29 10.10
C VAL A 114 -4.94 12.39 10.49
N LYS A 115 -3.93 12.08 11.31
CA LYS A 115 -2.74 12.92 11.50
C LYS A 115 -1.61 12.36 10.63
N GLN A 116 -0.92 13.19 9.84
CA GLN A 116 0.12 12.72 8.93
C GLN A 116 1.41 13.53 9.09
N GLU A 117 2.24 13.11 10.04
CA GLU A 117 3.50 13.79 10.39
C GLU A 117 4.51 13.83 9.23
N TRP A 118 4.39 12.93 8.26
CA TRP A 118 5.27 12.86 7.09
C TRP A 118 4.92 13.87 5.98
N VAL A 119 3.75 14.53 6.04
CA VAL A 119 3.37 15.55 5.05
C VAL A 119 4.34 16.71 5.04
N ALA A 120 4.83 17.11 6.22
CA ALA A 120 5.89 18.11 6.36
C ALA A 120 7.18 17.65 5.67
N LYS A 121 7.59 16.39 5.87
CA LYS A 121 8.79 15.83 5.25
C LYS A 121 8.70 15.79 3.72
N VAL A 122 7.53 15.45 3.17
CA VAL A 122 7.28 15.47 1.71
C VAL A 122 7.31 16.88 1.15
N TYR A 123 6.82 17.86 1.91
CA TYR A 123 6.91 19.26 1.53
C TYR A 123 8.36 19.76 1.53
N GLU A 124 9.16 19.38 2.52
CA GLU A 124 10.58 19.74 2.61
C GLU A 124 11.42 19.08 1.51
N ALA A 125 11.11 17.83 1.14
CA ALA A 125 11.74 17.11 0.04
C ALA A 125 11.32 17.61 -1.36
N SER A 126 10.52 18.68 -1.45
CA SER A 126 10.10 19.30 -2.71
C SER A 126 11.10 20.30 -3.27
N ALA A 127 12.37 20.30 -2.84
CA ALA A 127 13.46 21.09 -3.44
C ALA A 127 13.93 20.48 -4.77
N GLN A 128 14.34 21.30 -5.74
CA GLN A 128 14.68 20.80 -7.09
C GLN A 128 16.02 20.04 -7.05
N ILE A 129 16.06 18.87 -7.68
CA ILE A 129 17.22 17.99 -7.66
C ILE A 129 18.10 18.30 -8.87
N HIS A 130 19.29 18.84 -8.62
CA HIS A 130 20.26 19.20 -9.67
C HIS A 130 21.59 18.47 -9.53
N THR A 131 21.94 18.05 -8.31
CA THR A 131 23.21 17.39 -8.03
C THR A 131 23.03 15.93 -7.65
N GLN A 132 24.10 15.14 -7.82
CA GLN A 132 24.13 13.76 -7.36
C GLN A 132 23.89 13.64 -5.85
N LYS A 133 24.39 14.61 -5.06
CA LYS A 133 24.16 14.66 -3.61
C LYS A 133 22.68 14.84 -3.29
N ASP A 134 22.00 15.74 -3.99
CA ASP A 134 20.54 15.94 -3.82
C ASP A 134 19.79 14.65 -4.18
N ASN A 135 20.20 13.98 -5.26
CA ASN A 135 19.57 12.73 -5.69
C ASN A 135 19.76 11.61 -4.67
N GLN A 136 20.94 11.50 -4.05
CA GLN A 136 21.21 10.53 -2.99
C GLN A 136 20.35 10.78 -1.75
N GLU A 137 20.22 12.03 -1.30
CA GLU A 137 19.34 12.38 -0.19
C GLU A 137 17.87 12.10 -0.53
N PHE A 138 17.45 12.41 -1.76
CA PHE A 138 16.12 12.07 -2.24
C PHE A 138 15.87 10.56 -2.27
N CYS A 139 16.83 9.75 -2.71
CA CYS A 139 16.73 8.29 -2.67
C CYS A 139 16.61 7.77 -1.24
N LYS A 140 17.38 8.30 -0.28
CA LYS A 140 17.24 7.95 1.16
C LYS A 140 15.83 8.27 1.66
N PHE A 141 15.32 9.44 1.30
CA PHE A 141 13.97 9.87 1.63
C PHE A 141 12.90 8.93 1.04
N LEU A 142 13.02 8.55 -0.23
CA LEU A 142 12.10 7.60 -0.88
C LEU A 142 12.09 6.23 -0.20
N ARG A 143 13.26 5.69 0.16
CA ARG A 143 13.35 4.42 0.92
C ARG A 143 12.62 4.53 2.25
N GLY A 144 12.84 5.62 3.00
CA GLY A 144 12.14 5.87 4.25
C GLY A 144 10.61 5.86 4.11
N ILE A 145 10.07 6.52 3.07
CA ILE A 145 8.63 6.50 2.79
C ILE A 145 8.13 5.09 2.46
N LEU A 146 8.87 4.33 1.63
CA LEU A 146 8.49 2.97 1.25
C LEU A 146 8.43 2.02 2.44
N ASP A 147 9.38 2.13 3.36
CA ASP A 147 9.48 1.31 4.57
C ASP A 147 8.40 1.69 5.59
N GLU A 148 8.21 2.99 5.84
CA GLU A 148 7.20 3.51 6.78
C GLU A 148 5.77 3.13 6.34
N HIS A 149 5.51 3.08 5.03
CA HIS A 149 4.22 2.68 4.47
C HIS A 149 4.11 1.19 4.09
N ALA A 150 5.10 0.35 4.44
CA ALA A 150 5.03 -1.09 4.24
C ALA A 150 3.78 -1.72 4.91
N PRO A 151 3.46 -1.45 6.20
CA PRO A 151 2.34 -2.07 6.90
C PRO A 151 0.98 -1.35 6.69
N VAL A 152 0.82 -0.51 5.66
CA VAL A 152 -0.37 0.35 5.50
C VAL A 152 -1.67 -0.40 5.17
N ILE A 153 -1.60 -1.59 4.53
CA ILE A 153 -2.80 -2.33 4.11
C ILE A 153 -3.68 -2.73 5.31
N PRO A 154 -3.15 -3.38 6.37
CA PRO A 154 -3.92 -3.64 7.59
C PRO A 154 -4.58 -2.41 8.19
N TRP A 155 -3.90 -1.27 8.20
CA TRP A 155 -4.45 -0.02 8.75
C TRP A 155 -5.62 0.52 7.92
N ILE A 156 -5.51 0.48 6.58
CA ILE A 156 -6.61 0.85 5.69
C ILE A 156 -7.80 -0.09 5.91
N SER A 157 -7.55 -1.40 5.99
CA SER A 157 -8.59 -2.41 6.25
C SER A 157 -9.31 -2.18 7.58
N LEU A 158 -8.56 -1.87 8.64
CA LEU A 158 -9.13 -1.55 9.95
C LEU A 158 -10.00 -0.30 9.90
N GLY A 159 -9.49 0.79 9.29
CA GLY A 159 -10.25 2.03 9.15
C GLY A 159 -11.58 1.83 8.42
N LEU A 160 -11.57 1.03 7.35
CA LEU A 160 -12.77 0.72 6.58
C LEU A 160 -13.74 -0.19 7.31
N SER A 161 -13.22 -1.17 8.07
CA SER A 161 -14.06 -2.02 8.90
C SER A 161 -14.78 -1.21 9.99
N LEU A 162 -14.18 -0.12 10.47
CA LEU A 162 -14.82 0.80 11.41
C LEU A 162 -15.86 1.69 10.72
N SER A 163 -15.62 2.12 9.46
CA SER A 163 -16.55 2.95 8.69
C SER A 163 -17.66 2.17 7.96
N SER A 164 -17.57 0.85 7.89
CA SER A 164 -18.45 -0.03 7.07
C SER A 164 -19.93 0.12 7.38
N HIS A 165 -20.29 0.36 8.64
CA HIS A 165 -21.67 0.51 9.08
C HIS A 165 -22.38 1.79 8.56
N GLN A 166 -21.64 2.74 7.97
CA GLN A 166 -22.18 4.00 7.44
C GLN A 166 -21.96 4.20 5.95
N MET A 167 -21.42 3.19 5.28
CA MET A 167 -21.08 3.27 3.87
C MET A 167 -21.70 2.09 3.15
N VAL A 168 -22.25 2.33 1.95
CA VAL A 168 -22.70 1.22 1.10
C VAL A 168 -21.48 0.43 0.60
N PRO A 169 -21.59 -0.91 0.46
CA PRO A 169 -20.47 -1.77 0.08
C PRO A 169 -19.73 -1.32 -1.19
N GLU A 170 -20.44 -0.78 -2.18
CA GLU A 170 -19.87 -0.32 -3.45
C GLU A 170 -18.97 0.91 -3.26
N GLN A 171 -19.33 1.81 -2.34
CA GLN A 171 -18.50 2.96 -2.00
C GLN A 171 -17.22 2.53 -1.28
N LEU A 172 -17.33 1.51 -0.43
CA LEU A 172 -16.21 0.91 0.29
C LEU A 172 -15.23 0.24 -0.68
N ASP A 173 -15.73 -0.58 -1.61
CA ASP A 173 -14.92 -1.22 -2.65
C ASP A 173 -14.23 -0.19 -3.54
N ALA A 174 -14.98 0.80 -4.03
CA ALA A 174 -14.43 1.85 -4.87
C ALA A 174 -13.33 2.65 -4.14
N PHE A 175 -13.53 2.94 -2.85
CA PHE A 175 -12.51 3.56 -2.02
C PHE A 175 -11.26 2.67 -1.88
N MET A 176 -11.44 1.39 -1.54
CA MET A 176 -10.35 0.43 -1.40
C MET A 176 -9.52 0.33 -2.67
N ARG A 177 -10.19 0.15 -3.80
CA ARG A 177 -9.56 0.08 -5.11
C ARG A 177 -8.73 1.33 -5.40
N ARG A 178 -9.27 2.53 -5.15
CA ARG A 178 -8.55 3.81 -5.34
C ARG A 178 -7.32 3.93 -4.43
N MET A 179 -7.42 3.46 -3.18
CA MET A 179 -6.31 3.47 -2.23
C MET A 179 -5.19 2.50 -2.63
N LEU A 180 -5.55 1.26 -2.99
CA LEU A 180 -4.61 0.22 -3.38
C LEU A 180 -3.91 0.58 -4.70
N VAL A 181 -4.64 0.99 -5.73
CA VAL A 181 -4.05 1.40 -7.03
C VAL A 181 -3.12 2.60 -6.86
N SER A 182 -3.52 3.61 -6.07
CA SER A 182 -2.65 4.76 -5.79
C SER A 182 -1.38 4.36 -5.02
N ARG A 183 -1.48 3.40 -4.09
CA ARG A 183 -0.31 2.87 -3.38
C ARG A 183 0.63 2.15 -4.34
N ILE A 184 0.13 1.22 -5.14
CA ILE A 184 0.93 0.49 -6.15
C ILE A 184 1.62 1.50 -7.06
N SER A 185 0.88 2.49 -7.56
CA SER A 185 1.44 3.49 -8.45
C SER A 185 2.56 4.31 -7.81
N ARG A 186 2.40 4.78 -6.58
CA ARG A 186 3.45 5.52 -5.85
C ARG A 186 4.70 4.66 -5.60
N ARG A 187 4.54 3.39 -5.25
CA ARG A 187 5.65 2.44 -5.09
C ARG A 187 6.40 2.25 -6.40
N VAL A 188 5.68 2.04 -7.51
CA VAL A 188 6.26 1.94 -8.85
C VAL A 188 7.11 3.17 -9.18
N LEU A 189 6.64 4.39 -8.92
CA LEU A 189 7.43 5.61 -9.18
C LEU A 189 8.75 5.60 -8.39
N ALA A 190 8.65 5.32 -7.09
CA ALA A 190 9.78 5.39 -6.16
C ALA A 190 10.79 4.26 -6.43
N GLU A 191 10.33 3.01 -6.48
CA GLU A 191 11.15 1.82 -6.73
C GLU A 191 11.83 1.88 -8.10
N HIS A 192 11.12 2.35 -9.14
CA HIS A 192 11.71 2.53 -10.47
C HIS A 192 12.85 3.55 -10.44
N HIS A 193 12.67 4.69 -9.77
CA HIS A 193 13.73 5.69 -9.65
C HIS A 193 14.92 5.18 -8.82
N LEU A 194 14.67 4.48 -7.71
CA LEU A 194 15.72 3.86 -6.89
C LEU A 194 16.54 2.86 -7.71
N ALA A 195 15.87 1.95 -8.42
CA ALA A 195 16.52 0.95 -9.25
C ALA A 195 17.34 1.58 -10.40
N LEU A 196 16.83 2.65 -11.01
CA LEU A 196 17.58 3.39 -12.03
C LEU A 196 18.84 4.04 -11.47
N THR A 197 18.74 4.72 -10.32
CA THR A 197 19.88 5.37 -9.67
C THR A 197 20.95 4.34 -9.24
N GLU A 198 20.53 3.20 -8.67
CA GLU A 198 21.43 2.11 -8.29
C GLU A 198 22.13 1.49 -9.52
N GLY A 199 21.38 1.22 -10.59
CA GLY A 199 21.93 0.68 -11.83
C GLY A 199 22.88 1.62 -12.57
N LEU A 200 22.75 2.94 -12.38
CA LEU A 200 23.71 3.93 -12.86
C LEU A 200 24.97 3.97 -11.99
N ALA A 201 24.82 3.93 -10.66
CA ALA A 201 25.93 3.97 -9.73
C ALA A 201 26.85 2.75 -9.83
N GLN A 202 26.30 1.58 -10.16
CA GLN A 202 27.07 0.34 -10.34
C GLN A 202 27.86 0.28 -11.65
N GLY A 203 27.76 1.30 -12.53
CA GLY A 203 28.46 1.30 -13.81
C GLY A 203 28.04 0.15 -14.72
N ASP A 204 26.84 -0.39 -14.49
CA ASP A 204 26.28 -1.49 -15.27
C ASP A 204 25.80 -0.91 -16.62
N ILE A 205 26.76 -0.77 -17.54
CA ILE A 205 26.60 -0.37 -18.95
C ILE A 205 26.44 -1.64 -19.79
N SER A 206 25.81 -2.70 -19.26
CA SER A 206 25.55 -3.88 -20.06
C SER A 206 24.60 -3.50 -21.22
N PRO A 207 25.01 -3.63 -22.49
CA PRO A 207 24.23 -3.20 -23.67
C PRO A 207 23.01 -4.11 -23.93
N GLN A 208 22.71 -5.05 -23.03
CA GLN A 208 21.63 -6.03 -23.10
C GLN A 208 20.65 -5.87 -21.93
N ARG A 209 20.42 -4.64 -21.44
CA ARG A 209 19.41 -4.39 -20.40
C ARG A 209 18.02 -4.79 -20.91
N ALA A 210 17.66 -6.05 -20.70
CA ALA A 210 16.30 -6.56 -20.74
C ALA A 210 15.45 -6.00 -19.58
N GLN A 211 16.00 -5.03 -18.82
CA GLN A 211 15.40 -4.41 -17.65
C GLN A 211 15.79 -2.93 -17.56
N VAL A 212 14.80 -2.07 -17.32
CA VAL A 212 14.91 -0.63 -17.13
C VAL A 212 14.27 -0.28 -15.78
N GLY A 213 15.10 0.03 -14.77
CA GLY A 213 14.64 0.12 -13.39
C GLY A 213 13.99 -1.20 -12.96
N ILE A 214 12.74 -1.17 -12.50
CA ILE A 214 11.96 -2.37 -12.15
C ILE A 214 11.24 -3.03 -13.34
N ILE A 215 11.31 -2.45 -14.54
CA ILE A 215 10.52 -2.89 -15.70
C ILE A 215 11.37 -3.80 -16.57
N HIS A 216 10.95 -5.04 -16.75
CA HIS A 216 11.58 -5.96 -17.68
C HIS A 216 11.01 -5.72 -19.08
N THR A 217 11.85 -5.48 -20.08
CA THR A 217 11.43 -5.20 -21.47
C THR A 217 11.04 -6.47 -22.22
N ALA A 218 11.58 -7.62 -21.81
CA ALA A 218 11.26 -8.94 -22.33
C ALA A 218 11.16 -9.96 -21.18
N LEU A 219 10.11 -9.84 -20.35
CA LEU A 219 9.87 -10.77 -19.26
C LEU A 219 9.54 -12.16 -19.82
N ASP A 220 10.30 -13.17 -19.40
CA ASP A 220 10.02 -14.57 -19.69
C ASP A 220 8.85 -15.05 -18.81
N VAL A 221 7.70 -15.26 -19.45
CA VAL A 221 6.44 -15.62 -18.78
C VAL A 221 6.55 -17.02 -18.17
N LYS A 222 7.01 -18.00 -18.95
CA LYS A 222 7.16 -19.39 -18.51
C LYS A 222 8.09 -19.49 -17.31
N ALA A 223 9.25 -18.85 -17.37
CA ALA A 223 10.20 -18.86 -16.27
C ALA A 223 9.62 -18.22 -15.01
N SER A 224 8.79 -17.19 -15.15
CA SER A 224 8.12 -16.53 -14.01
C SER A 224 7.06 -17.41 -13.37
N VAL A 225 6.24 -18.09 -14.18
CA VAL A 225 5.24 -19.05 -13.67
C VAL A 225 5.91 -20.23 -12.97
N LEU A 226 6.96 -20.80 -13.57
CA LEU A 226 7.73 -21.90 -12.97
C LEU A 226 8.34 -21.51 -11.62
N ARG A 227 8.90 -20.29 -11.51
CA ARG A 227 9.38 -19.76 -10.22
C ARG A 227 8.28 -19.68 -9.17
N CYS A 228 7.09 -19.19 -9.54
CA CYS A 228 5.95 -19.15 -8.61
C CYS A 228 5.57 -20.55 -8.12
N ILE A 229 5.55 -21.55 -9.00
CA ILE A 229 5.28 -22.95 -8.65
C ILE A 229 6.33 -23.48 -7.66
N SER A 230 7.62 -23.28 -7.93
CA SER A 230 8.71 -23.71 -7.03
C SER A 230 8.58 -23.08 -5.64
N LEU A 231 8.38 -21.75 -5.57
CA LEU A 231 8.22 -21.04 -4.28
C LEU A 231 7.03 -21.56 -3.47
N LEU A 232 5.96 -21.94 -4.17
CA LEU A 232 4.74 -22.47 -3.58
C LEU A 232 4.92 -23.91 -3.07
N GLN A 233 5.70 -24.72 -3.78
CA GLN A 233 6.07 -26.09 -3.38
C GLN A 233 7.05 -26.11 -2.19
N GLU A 234 7.93 -25.12 -2.08
CA GLU A 234 8.90 -24.98 -0.99
C GLU A 234 8.29 -24.49 0.35
N ARG A 235 7.02 -24.01 0.34
CA ARG A 235 6.41 -23.44 1.55
C ARG A 235 6.21 -24.49 2.67
N PRO A 236 6.55 -24.14 3.93
CA PRO A 236 6.29 -25.00 5.09
C PRO A 236 4.79 -25.31 5.28
N GLN A 237 4.50 -26.48 5.84
CA GLN A 237 3.14 -26.90 6.21
C GLN A 237 2.47 -25.87 7.14
N GLY A 238 1.20 -25.55 6.86
CA GLY A 238 0.39 -24.66 7.71
C GLY A 238 0.66 -23.16 7.55
N ALA A 239 1.56 -22.73 6.64
CA ALA A 239 1.85 -21.31 6.41
C ALA A 239 0.63 -20.48 5.93
N ASP A 240 -0.36 -21.14 5.32
CA ASP A 240 -1.61 -20.55 4.84
C ASP A 240 -2.82 -20.99 5.67
N ALA A 241 -2.64 -21.74 6.77
CA ALA A 241 -3.74 -22.14 7.63
C ALA A 241 -4.21 -20.92 8.41
N ASN A 242 -5.42 -20.44 8.11
CA ASN A 242 -6.09 -19.45 8.93
C ASN A 242 -6.36 -20.07 10.31
N PHE A 243 -6.27 -19.27 11.37
CA PHE A 243 -6.59 -19.68 12.74
C PHE A 243 -8.02 -20.28 12.85
N GLU A 244 -8.93 -19.90 11.95
CA GLU A 244 -10.29 -20.45 11.87
C GLU A 244 -10.35 -21.88 11.29
N THR A 245 -9.54 -22.20 10.28
CA THR A 245 -9.46 -23.57 9.70
C THR A 245 -8.85 -24.62 10.64
N LEU A 246 -8.23 -24.19 11.75
CA LEU A 246 -7.71 -25.10 12.78
C LEU A 246 -8.79 -25.53 13.80
N ASN A 247 -9.90 -24.79 13.91
CA ASN A 247 -10.97 -25.14 14.86
C ASN A 247 -12.03 -26.08 14.27
N ASP A 248 -12.19 -26.13 12.93
CA ASP A 248 -13.11 -27.05 12.26
C ASP A 248 -12.49 -28.42 11.95
N LEU A 249 -11.17 -28.58 12.19
CA LEU A 249 -10.50 -29.87 12.14
C LEU A 249 -10.42 -30.45 13.54
N HIS A 250 -11.31 -31.39 13.81
CA HIS A 250 -11.28 -32.25 14.99
C HIS A 250 -9.84 -32.75 15.24
N PRO A 251 -9.22 -32.52 16.41
CA PRO A 251 -7.83 -32.86 16.66
C PRO A 251 -7.73 -34.36 16.90
N THR A 252 -7.58 -35.14 15.84
CA THR A 252 -7.22 -36.56 16.01
C THR A 252 -5.94 -36.95 15.30
N ASP A 253 -5.51 -36.26 14.23
CA ASP A 253 -4.17 -36.48 13.67
C ASP A 253 -3.61 -35.20 13.03
N PRO A 254 -2.33 -34.83 13.30
CA PRO A 254 -1.68 -33.75 12.56
C PRO A 254 -1.53 -34.17 11.08
N PRO A 255 -1.88 -33.29 10.11
CA PRO A 255 -1.78 -33.62 8.70
C PRO A 255 -0.36 -34.05 8.34
N SER A 256 -0.23 -35.27 7.83
CA SER A 256 1.03 -35.86 7.39
C SER A 256 1.52 -35.12 6.14
N LYS A 257 2.84 -35.14 5.88
CA LYS A 257 3.46 -34.60 4.65
C LYS A 257 2.80 -35.12 3.36
N SER A 258 2.11 -36.26 3.43
CA SER A 258 1.38 -36.91 2.33
C SER A 258 0.07 -36.23 1.92
N ASP A 259 -0.56 -35.46 2.82
CA ASP A 259 -1.91 -34.93 2.58
C ASP A 259 -1.87 -33.59 1.81
N TRP A 260 -0.67 -33.03 1.67
CA TRP A 260 -0.39 -31.77 0.97
C TRP A 260 0.16 -32.04 -0.44
N ARG A 261 -0.65 -32.66 -1.30
CA ARG A 261 -0.27 -32.88 -2.69
C ARG A 261 -0.56 -31.63 -3.51
N TRP A 262 0.50 -30.95 -3.95
CA TRP A 262 0.39 -29.94 -4.99
C TRP A 262 -0.17 -30.57 -6.27
N PRO A 263 -1.21 -29.99 -6.89
CA PRO A 263 -1.70 -30.48 -8.17
C PRO A 263 -0.60 -30.37 -9.22
N GLU A 264 -0.63 -31.27 -10.19
CA GLU A 264 0.24 -31.16 -11.37
C GLU A 264 -0.14 -29.88 -12.13
N VAL A 265 0.87 -29.03 -12.39
CA VAL A 265 0.68 -27.80 -13.16
C VAL A 265 1.25 -28.01 -14.56
N ILE A 266 0.36 -28.10 -15.54
CA ILE A 266 0.71 -28.25 -16.95
C ILE A 266 0.65 -26.86 -17.61
N LEU A 267 1.75 -26.43 -18.21
CA LEU A 267 1.81 -25.18 -18.98
C LEU A 267 1.62 -25.50 -20.46
N ASP A 268 0.66 -24.84 -21.09
CA ASP A 268 0.31 -25.02 -22.51
C ASP A 268 0.21 -23.66 -23.23
N GLY A 269 0.25 -23.67 -24.56
CA GLY A 269 0.20 -22.50 -25.44
C GLY A 269 1.58 -21.99 -25.88
N ASP A 270 1.71 -20.68 -26.05
CA ASP A 270 2.97 -20.05 -26.46
C ASP A 270 3.93 -19.89 -25.27
N LEU A 271 4.75 -20.91 -25.07
CA LEU A 271 5.69 -21.00 -23.96
C LEU A 271 6.94 -20.11 -24.13
N ASP A 272 7.16 -19.55 -25.33
CA ASP A 272 8.27 -18.66 -25.62
C ASP A 272 7.86 -17.17 -25.53
N THR A 273 6.61 -16.91 -25.11
CA THR A 273 6.05 -15.56 -24.95
C THR A 273 6.92 -14.68 -24.05
N LYS A 274 7.25 -13.49 -24.56
CA LYS A 274 7.93 -12.43 -23.80
C LYS A 274 7.22 -11.10 -23.99
N PHE A 275 7.01 -10.35 -22.91
CA PHE A 275 6.43 -9.01 -22.99
C PHE A 275 7.01 -8.07 -21.93
N ALA A 276 6.82 -6.77 -22.14
CA ALA A 276 7.31 -5.76 -21.20
C ALA A 276 6.39 -5.67 -19.97
N TYR A 277 6.94 -5.90 -18.77
CA TYR A 277 6.17 -5.84 -17.53
C TYR A 277 7.05 -5.69 -16.28
N ILE A 278 6.43 -5.41 -15.12
CA ILE A 278 7.09 -5.44 -13.82
C ILE A 278 7.02 -6.88 -13.29
N LYS A 279 8.16 -7.57 -13.24
CA LYS A 279 8.26 -9.00 -12.90
C LYS A 279 7.56 -9.31 -11.58
N GLU A 280 7.83 -8.53 -10.55
CA GLU A 280 7.31 -8.72 -9.19
C GLU A 280 5.78 -8.61 -9.16
N HIS A 281 5.20 -7.72 -9.97
CA HIS A 281 3.74 -7.57 -10.06
C HIS A 281 3.10 -8.77 -10.77
N PHE A 282 3.72 -9.25 -11.85
CA PHE A 282 3.24 -10.43 -12.58
C PHE A 282 3.31 -11.67 -11.70
N GLU A 283 4.48 -11.91 -11.09
CA GLU A 283 4.70 -13.05 -10.20
C GLU A 283 3.76 -13.01 -9.00
N TYR A 284 3.47 -11.84 -8.42
CA TYR A 284 2.48 -11.73 -7.34
C TYR A 284 1.08 -12.19 -7.77
N ILE A 285 0.61 -11.77 -8.96
CA ILE A 285 -0.71 -12.17 -9.48
C ILE A 285 -0.76 -13.68 -9.68
N VAL A 286 0.24 -14.23 -10.38
CA VAL A 286 0.31 -15.68 -10.67
C VAL A 286 0.41 -16.48 -9.38
N PHE A 287 1.25 -16.04 -8.45
CA PHE A 287 1.44 -16.68 -7.15
C PHE A 287 0.14 -16.75 -6.35
N GLU A 288 -0.59 -15.64 -6.24
CA GLU A 288 -1.86 -15.59 -5.50
C GLU A 288 -2.95 -16.44 -6.16
N LEU A 289 -3.01 -16.47 -7.50
CA LEU A 289 -3.94 -17.33 -8.24
C LEU A 289 -3.64 -18.81 -7.99
N LEU A 290 -2.38 -19.23 -8.14
CA LEU A 290 -1.97 -20.62 -7.93
C LEU A 290 -2.18 -21.07 -6.47
N LYS A 291 -1.92 -20.18 -5.50
CA LYS A 291 -2.18 -20.44 -4.09
C LYS A 291 -3.67 -20.71 -3.83
N ASN A 292 -4.57 -19.92 -4.42
CA ASN A 292 -6.01 -20.09 -4.25
C ASN A 292 -6.51 -21.38 -4.92
N VAL A 293 -6.02 -21.71 -6.13
CA VAL A 293 -6.34 -22.97 -6.81
C VAL A 293 -5.96 -24.16 -5.94
N ARG A 294 -4.78 -24.14 -5.31
CA ARG A 294 -4.36 -25.22 -4.41
C ARG A 294 -5.35 -25.44 -3.28
N VAL A 295 -5.79 -24.36 -2.61
CA VAL A 295 -6.74 -24.47 -1.49
C VAL A 295 -8.02 -25.17 -1.96
N THR A 296 -8.58 -24.75 -3.10
CA THR A 296 -9.80 -25.35 -3.66
C THR A 296 -9.63 -26.81 -4.07
N CYS A 297 -8.48 -27.20 -4.63
CA CYS A 297 -8.24 -28.58 -5.07
C CYS A 297 -8.03 -29.57 -3.90
N ILE A 298 -7.67 -29.09 -2.71
CA ILE A 298 -7.36 -29.94 -1.54
C ILE A 298 -8.55 -30.04 -0.58
N THR A 299 -9.47 -29.06 -0.55
CA THR A 299 -10.68 -29.14 0.27
C THR A 299 -11.72 -30.07 -0.37
N PRO A 300 -12.06 -31.22 0.23
CA PRO A 300 -13.20 -32.01 -0.25
C PRO A 300 -14.51 -31.22 -0.04
N PHE A 301 -15.39 -31.27 -1.03
CA PHE A 301 -16.77 -30.77 -0.94
C PHE A 301 -17.62 -31.62 0.01
#